data_AF-C6AD91-F1
#
_entry.id   AF-C6AD91-F1
#
_cell.length_a   1.000
_cell.length_b   1.000
_cell.length_c   1.000
_cell.angle_alpha   90.00
_cell.angle_beta   90.00
_cell.angle_gamma   90.00
#
_symmetry.space_group_name_H-M   'P 1'
#
loop_
_entity.id
_entity.type
_entity.pdbx_description
1 polymer ?
#
loop_
_entity_poly.entity_id
_entity_poly.type
_entity_poly.pdbx_seq_one_letter_code
_entity_poly.pdbx_strand_id
1 'polypeptide(L)'
;MFEIRHYLTSDGKDLIADWLRKLRDMQAKTAIIRRLNRLEQGNFGDFKPLREGVHELRINVGPGYRVYYVQSGKTVLLLLCGGSKKTQETDITRACACWRDWQNRED
;
A
#
# COMPACT_ATOMS: atom_id res chain seq x y z
N MET A 1 -16.52 -8.51 -2.21
CA MET A 1 -15.85 -7.45 -1.44
C MET A 1 -14.53 -8.01 -0.96
N PHE A 2 -13.47 -7.24 -1.08
CA PHE A 2 -12.15 -7.53 -0.54
C PHE A 2 -12.07 -7.02 0.90
N GLU A 3 -11.42 -7.79 1.76
CA GLU A 3 -11.05 -7.36 3.10
C GLU A 3 -9.72 -6.60 3.01
N ILE A 4 -9.70 -5.34 3.42
CA ILE A 4 -8.45 -4.59 3.56
C ILE A 4 -7.87 -4.84 4.95
N ARG A 5 -6.61 -5.28 4.99
CA ARG A 5 -5.78 -5.36 6.20
C ARG A 5 -4.59 -4.45 6.07
N HIS A 6 -4.09 -3.98 7.21
CA HIS A 6 -2.86 -3.22 7.26
C HIS A 6 -1.74 -4.10 7.80
N TYR A 7 -0.57 -4.01 7.18
CA TYR A 7 0.64 -4.58 7.73
C TYR A 7 1.02 -3.82 9.00
N LEU A 8 1.23 -4.59 10.07
CA LEU A 8 1.83 -4.12 11.30
C LEU A 8 3.26 -4.64 11.36
N THR A 9 4.23 -3.76 11.63
CA THR A 9 5.60 -4.18 11.94
C THR A 9 5.63 -5.10 13.17
N SER A 10 6.77 -5.74 13.43
CA SER A 10 6.96 -6.58 14.62
C SER A 10 6.73 -5.83 15.94
N ASP A 11 6.96 -4.51 15.98
CA ASP A 11 6.66 -3.64 17.11
C ASP A 11 5.24 -3.01 17.06
N GLY A 12 4.37 -3.48 16.17
CA GLY A 12 2.95 -3.10 16.11
C GLY A 12 2.65 -1.78 15.40
N LYS A 13 3.60 -1.21 14.65
CA LYS A 13 3.37 0.06 13.91
C LYS A 13 2.68 -0.19 12.58
N ASP A 14 1.65 0.61 12.33
CA ASP A 14 0.95 0.67 11.06
C ASP A 14 1.62 1.71 10.15
N LEU A 15 2.42 1.21 9.21
CA LEU A 15 3.23 2.07 8.33
C LEU A 15 2.39 2.97 7.44
N ILE A 16 1.24 2.48 6.94
CA ILE A 16 0.40 3.26 6.03
C ILE A 16 -0.44 4.28 6.80
N ALA A 17 -1.00 3.91 7.95
CA ALA A 17 -1.76 4.84 8.78
C ALA A 17 -0.86 5.97 9.30
N ASP A 18 0.34 5.64 9.77
CA ASP A 18 1.30 6.65 10.23
C ASP A 18 1.71 7.59 9.10
N TRP A 19 1.93 7.05 7.90
CA TRP A 19 2.24 7.86 6.73
C TRP A 19 1.07 8.77 6.34
N LEU A 20 -0.16 8.26 6.30
CA LEU A 20 -1.37 9.03 5.97
C LEU A 20 -1.70 10.10 7.02
N ARG A 21 -1.33 9.89 8.29
CA ARG A 21 -1.45 10.90 9.35
C ARG A 21 -0.48 12.06 9.14
N LYS A 22 0.73 11.79 8.63
CA LYS A 22 1.78 12.78 8.38
C LYS A 22 1.67 13.48 7.02
N LEU A 23 0.89 12.93 6.09
CA LEU A 23 0.69 13.50 4.77
C LEU A 23 -0.06 14.86 4.84
N ARG A 24 0.61 15.93 4.43
CA ARG A 24 0.03 17.29 4.37
C ARG A 24 -0.84 17.54 3.14
N ASP A 25 -0.64 16.76 2.07
CA ASP A 25 -1.45 16.86 0.85
C ASP A 25 -2.84 16.22 1.07
N MET A 26 -3.82 17.06 1.38
CA MET A 26 -5.20 16.64 1.66
C MET A 26 -5.93 16.11 0.42
N GLN A 27 -5.57 16.59 -0.78
CA GLN A 27 -6.16 16.10 -2.02
C GLN A 27 -5.69 14.67 -2.28
N ALA A 28 -4.39 14.42 -2.11
CA ALA A 28 -3.82 13.08 -2.22
C ALA A 28 -4.38 12.12 -1.17
N LYS A 29 -4.51 12.57 0.09
CA LYS A 29 -5.13 11.76 1.16
C LYS A 29 -6.55 11.33 0.78
N THR A 30 -7.37 12.26 0.28
CA THR A 30 -8.73 11.97 -0.17
C THR A 30 -8.74 11.02 -1.37
N ALA A 31 -7.83 11.20 -2.34
CA ALA A 31 -7.72 10.34 -3.50
C ALA A 31 -7.31 8.90 -3.12
N ILE A 32 -6.39 8.74 -2.18
CA ILE A 32 -5.97 7.44 -1.65
C ILE A 32 -7.16 6.74 -0.97
N ILE A 33 -7.84 7.41 -0.03
CA ILE A 33 -9.00 6.84 0.68
C ILE A 33 -10.10 6.41 -0.32
N ARG A 34 -10.43 7.28 -1.28
CA ARG A 34 -11.40 6.93 -2.33
C ARG A 34 -10.97 5.74 -3.16
N ARG A 35 -9.67 5.59 -3.45
CA ARG A 35 -9.15 4.43 -4.18
C ARG A 35 -9.26 3.15 -3.36
N LEU A 36 -8.94 3.19 -2.07
CA LEU A 36 -9.05 2.04 -1.17
C LEU A 36 -10.51 1.57 -1.04
N ASN A 37 -11.47 2.49 -0.87
CA ASN A 37 -12.89 2.13 -0.82
C ASN A 37 -13.38 1.47 -2.12
N ARG A 38 -12.87 1.88 -3.29
CA ARG A 38 -13.20 1.23 -4.57
C ARG A 38 -12.54 -0.14 -4.68
N LEU A 39 -11.31 -0.28 -4.20
CA LEU A 39 -10.60 -1.54 -4.17
C LEU A 39 -11.33 -2.58 -3.30
N GLU A 40 -11.87 -2.20 -2.15
CA GLU A 40 -12.72 -3.08 -1.34
C GLU A 40 -13.90 -3.64 -2.14
N GLN A 41 -14.45 -2.84 -3.06
CA GLN A 41 -15.54 -3.26 -3.95
C GLN A 41 -15.06 -4.07 -5.17
N GLY A 42 -13.76 -4.34 -5.28
CA GLY A 42 -13.13 -5.08 -6.38
C GLY A 42 -12.67 -4.19 -7.54
N ASN A 43 -12.70 -2.87 -7.39
CA ASN A 43 -12.21 -1.94 -8.40
C ASN A 43 -10.86 -1.34 -8.00
N PHE A 44 -9.78 -1.99 -8.43
CA PHE A 44 -8.40 -1.59 -8.16
C PHE A 44 -7.98 -0.34 -8.95
N GLY A 45 -8.67 -0.04 -10.06
CA GLY A 45 -8.33 1.04 -10.97
C GLY A 45 -6.94 0.86 -11.59
N ASP A 46 -6.13 1.92 -11.56
CA ASP A 46 -4.74 1.90 -12.02
C ASP A 46 -3.82 1.23 -11.00
N PHE A 47 -3.35 0.02 -11.32
CA PHE A 47 -2.40 -0.76 -10.53
C PHE A 47 -1.36 -1.46 -11.41
N LYS A 48 -0.25 -1.88 -10.82
CA LYS A 48 0.82 -2.61 -11.52
C LYS A 48 1.39 -3.73 -10.64
N PRO A 49 1.48 -4.98 -11.12
CA PRO A 49 2.27 -6.02 -10.48
C PRO A 49 3.77 -5.66 -10.46
N LEU A 50 4.43 -5.94 -9.35
CA LEU A 50 5.86 -5.72 -9.15
C LEU A 50 6.56 -7.08 -8.96
N ARG A 51 7.52 -7.14 -8.03
CA ARG A 51 8.26 -8.37 -7.69
C ARG A 51 7.76 -8.95 -6.36
N GLU A 52 8.07 -10.22 -6.13
CA GLU A 52 7.76 -10.94 -4.87
C GLU A 52 6.27 -10.93 -4.50
N GLY A 53 5.38 -10.87 -5.49
CA GLY A 53 3.92 -10.82 -5.26
C GLY A 53 3.40 -9.45 -4.79
N VAL A 54 4.26 -8.44 -4.67
CA VAL A 54 3.86 -7.06 -4.35
C VAL A 54 3.26 -6.39 -5.58
N HIS A 55 2.24 -5.56 -5.36
CA HIS A 55 1.61 -4.70 -6.35
C HIS A 55 1.68 -3.24 -5.90
N GLU A 56 1.60 -2.30 -6.85
CA GLU A 56 1.40 -0.87 -6.56
C GLU A 56 0.07 -0.38 -7.11
N LEU A 57 -0.66 0.41 -6.32
CA LEU A 57 -1.72 1.31 -6.80
C LEU A 57 -1.10 2.65 -7.16
N ARG A 58 -1.42 3.15 -8.35
CA ARG A 58 -0.90 4.44 -8.83
C ARG A 58 -1.95 5.54 -8.62
N ILE A 59 -1.58 6.53 -7.81
CA ILE A 59 -2.43 7.69 -7.51
C ILE A 59 -1.81 8.91 -8.18
N ASN A 60 -2.40 9.33 -9.30
CA ASN A 60 -1.92 10.44 -10.12
C ASN A 60 -2.42 11.79 -9.58
N VAL A 61 -2.07 12.09 -8.33
CA VAL A 61 -2.31 13.38 -7.66
C VAL A 61 -1.00 13.87 -7.05
N GLY A 62 -0.73 15.17 -7.15
CA GLY A 62 0.49 15.78 -6.65
C GLY A 62 1.75 15.14 -7.25
N PRO A 63 2.74 14.70 -6.43
CA PRO A 63 3.98 14.07 -6.91
C PRO A 63 3.82 12.67 -7.50
N GLY A 64 2.61 12.10 -7.49
CA GLY A 64 2.34 10.74 -7.95
C GLY A 64 2.57 9.69 -6.87
N TYR A 65 1.64 9.59 -5.92
CA TYR A 65 1.72 8.66 -4.78
C TYR A 65 1.51 7.20 -5.19
N ARG A 66 2.06 6.28 -4.39
CA ARG A 66 1.94 4.83 -4.58
C ARG A 66 1.50 4.15 -3.30
N VAL A 67 0.51 3.28 -3.37
CA VAL A 67 0.17 2.37 -2.25
C VAL A 67 0.64 0.98 -2.64
N TYR A 68 1.51 0.40 -1.82
CA TYR A 68 2.04 -0.94 -2.06
C TYR A 68 1.23 -1.95 -1.25
N TYR A 69 0.85 -3.05 -1.89
CA TYR A 69 0.01 -4.06 -1.29
C TYR A 69 0.32 -5.45 -1.84
N VAL A 70 -0.14 -6.47 -1.12
CA VAL A 70 -0.22 -7.85 -1.60
C VAL A 70 -1.68 -8.29 -1.57
N GLN A 71 -2.06 -9.14 -2.51
CA GLN A 71 -3.39 -9.75 -2.54
C GLN A 71 -3.25 -11.26 -2.30
N SER A 72 -3.99 -11.77 -1.31
CA SER A 72 -4.16 -13.21 -1.07
C SER A 72 -5.65 -13.55 -1.05
N GLY A 73 -6.13 -14.21 -2.10
CA GLY A 73 -7.56 -14.47 -2.28
C GLY A 73 -8.38 -13.18 -2.30
N LYS A 74 -9.28 -13.02 -1.32
CA LYS A 74 -10.11 -11.83 -1.10
C LYS A 74 -9.54 -10.85 -0.08
N THR A 75 -8.32 -11.07 0.40
CA THR A 75 -7.65 -10.18 1.35
C THR A 75 -6.62 -9.33 0.62
N VAL A 76 -6.63 -8.03 0.88
CA VAL A 76 -5.60 -7.09 0.41
C VAL A 76 -4.85 -6.55 1.62
N LEU A 77 -3.57 -6.90 1.73
CA LEU A 77 -2.69 -6.43 2.79
C LEU A 77 -1.95 -5.18 2.30
N LEU A 78 -2.26 -4.02 2.88
CA LEU A 78 -1.56 -2.76 2.62
C LEU A 78 -0.23 -2.74 3.38
N LEU A 79 0.87 -2.59 2.66
CA LEU A 79 2.23 -2.69 3.21
C LEU A 79 2.77 -1.32 3.62
N LEU A 80 2.77 -0.37 2.69
CA LEU A 80 3.23 1.00 2.90
C LEU A 80 2.75 1.93 1.79
N CYS A 81 2.96 3.24 1.97
CA CYS A 81 2.74 4.24 0.93
C CYS A 81 4.04 5.00 0.60
N GLY A 82 4.29 5.21 -0.69
CA GLY A 82 5.45 5.91 -1.24
C GLY A 82 5.08 7.30 -1.79
N GLY A 83 5.97 8.27 -1.58
CA GLY A 83 5.70 9.70 -1.77
C GLY A 83 6.13 10.29 -3.11
N SER A 84 6.96 9.60 -3.89
CA SER A 84 7.43 10.13 -5.18
C SER A 84 8.03 9.04 -6.07
N LYS A 85 8.09 9.27 -7.38
CA LYS A 85 8.78 8.38 -8.31
C LYS A 85 10.28 8.20 -8.01
N LYS A 86 10.93 9.20 -7.38
CA LYS A 86 12.38 9.16 -7.08
C LYS A 86 12.74 8.09 -6.03
N THR A 87 11.82 7.77 -5.13
CA THR A 87 12.01 6.78 -4.06
C THR A 87 11.39 5.43 -4.40
N GLN A 88 10.81 5.28 -5.60
CA GLN A 88 9.99 4.13 -5.97
C GLN A 88 10.71 2.79 -5.77
N GLU A 89 11.96 2.64 -6.24
CA GLU A 89 12.70 1.38 -6.05
C GLU A 89 13.00 1.07 -4.58
N THR A 90 13.30 2.11 -3.78
CA THR A 90 13.49 1.95 -2.33
C THR A 90 12.18 1.54 -1.66
N ASP A 91 11.06 2.15 -2.06
CA ASP A 91 9.73 1.87 -1.52
C ASP A 91 9.28 0.44 -1.90
N ILE A 92 9.55 -0.01 -3.13
CA ILE A 92 9.31 -1.40 -3.57
C ILE A 92 10.14 -2.38 -2.74
N THR A 93 11.43 -2.09 -2.55
CA THR A 93 12.32 -2.93 -1.74
C THR A 93 11.79 -3.05 -0.31
N ARG A 94 11.36 -1.94 0.28
CA ARG A 94 10.78 -1.92 1.63
C ARG A 94 9.46 -2.66 1.70
N ALA A 95 8.63 -2.59 0.66
CA ALA A 95 7.36 -3.31 0.58
C ALA A 95 7.62 -4.83 0.53
N CYS A 96 8.56 -5.28 -0.30
CA CYS A 96 8.95 -6.70 -0.37
C CYS A 96 9.50 -7.20 0.98
N ALA A 97 10.25 -6.37 1.71
CA ALA A 97 10.70 -6.70 3.07
C ALA A 97 9.53 -6.81 4.07
N CYS A 98 8.55 -5.90 4.02
CA CYS A 98 7.34 -6.00 4.85
C CYS A 98 6.54 -7.27 4.53
N TRP A 99 6.46 -7.63 3.25
CA TRP A 99 5.76 -8.84 2.84
C TRP A 99 6.43 -10.10 3.39
N ARG A 100 7.75 -10.24 3.22
CA ARG A 100 8.52 -11.36 3.79
C ARG A 100 8.41 -11.44 5.31
N ASP A 101 8.48 -10.29 5.99
CA ASP A 101 8.30 -10.22 7.44
C ASP A 101 6.91 -10.70 7.90
N TRP A 102 5.86 -10.35 7.15
CA TRP A 102 4.51 -10.83 7.45
C TRP A 102 4.37 -12.33 7.22
N GLN A 103 4.89 -12.86 6.11
CA GLN A 103 4.84 -14.29 5.80
C GLN A 103 5.53 -15.13 6.88
N ASN A 104 6.72 -14.70 7.33
CA ASN A 104 7.48 -15.40 8.38
C ASN A 104 6.81 -15.39 9.76
N ARG A 105 5.74 -14.60 9.95
CA ARG A 105 4.97 -14.53 11.21
C ARG A 105 3.65 -15.29 11.17
N GLU A 106 3.17 -15.65 9.98
CA GLU A 106 1.93 -16.43 9.81
C GLU A 106 2.18 -17.94 9.59
N ASP A 107 3.45 -18.37 9.56
CA ASP A 107 3.87 -19.79 9.71
C ASP A 107 3.87 -20.20 11.19
#